data_AF-A0A8H3B8Z6-F1
#
_entry.id   AF-A0A8H3B8Z6-F1
#
_cell.length_a   1.000
_cell.length_b   1.000
_cell.length_c   1.000
_cell.angle_alpha   90.00
_cell.angle_beta   90.00
_cell.angle_gamma   90.00
#
_symmetry.space_group_name_H-M   'P 1'
#
loop_
_entity.id
_entity.type
_entity.pdbx_description
1 polymer ?
#
loop_
_entity_poly.entity_id
_entity_poly.type
_entity_poly.pdbx_seq_one_letter_code
_entity_poly.pdbx_strand_id
1 'polypeptide(L)'
;MPVLQECSICFEEFDRWIVPQTTPCGHIFCDQCLDILSLSPKPKCPNCRASFTRNQVMSLEKMELRKSLKTLAEVDRQSQGPLVEELVADVICKGDVSKYIQIAVDVFQQLVRTGRENDDMKTKLINAEAIHEKLATQNKLLVGQLRKLELQFSNEGPRARPVPRVSRPATAYGNPGALEPLPERQVEGPRPSEPRDQIMGGINEDNRRTHRGTFEVHLPPEPISREVQRQGYKLSGFSTAGTVSSLTAGEISQITSATIDDIANEVVSHIIEFKPSSNIDFTIRGKVVVVHDTENNRTLINHLRKLEELRTRLAEVSTQGHSRLEDKCRSTRSHIESALSQATSSFVF
;
A
#
# COMPACT_ATOMS: atom_id res chain seq x y z
N MET A 1 14.27 23.12 6.17
CA MET A 1 15.67 22.70 5.97
C MET A 1 15.93 21.53 6.91
N PRO A 2 16.39 20.35 6.44
CA PRO A 2 16.87 19.34 7.36
C PRO A 2 18.05 19.94 8.13
N VAL A 3 18.00 19.89 9.46
CA VAL A 3 19.11 20.30 10.30
C VAL A 3 20.25 19.34 10.00
N LEU A 4 21.28 19.80 9.28
CA LEU A 4 22.53 19.05 9.14
C LEU A 4 23.06 18.90 10.55
N GLN A 5 23.01 17.67 11.07
CA GLN A 5 23.57 17.38 12.38
C GLN A 5 25.09 17.27 12.22
N GLU A 6 25.83 17.86 13.15
CA GLU A 6 27.29 17.79 13.22
C GLU A 6 27.72 16.94 14.41
N CYS A 7 28.92 16.36 14.33
CA CYS A 7 29.48 15.60 15.43
C CYS A 7 29.88 16.55 16.57
N SER A 8 29.30 16.38 17.75
CA SER A 8 29.65 17.22 18.93
C SER A 8 31.07 17.05 19.50
N ILE A 9 31.90 16.17 18.92
CA ILE A 9 33.30 15.96 19.31
C ILE A 9 34.27 16.61 18.31
N CYS A 10 34.14 16.32 17.01
CA CYS A 10 35.02 16.88 15.98
C CYS A 10 34.43 18.10 15.26
N PHE A 11 33.15 18.41 15.48
CA PHE A 11 32.39 19.49 14.82
C PHE A 11 32.34 19.38 13.28
N GLU A 12 32.51 18.17 12.75
CA GLU A 12 32.34 17.91 11.33
C GLU A 12 30.87 17.58 11.03
N GLU A 13 30.37 18.08 9.89
CA GLU A 13 29.03 17.81 9.39
C GLU A 13 28.89 16.34 8.96
N PHE A 14 27.76 15.72 9.28
CA PHE A 14 27.50 14.37 8.80
C PHE A 14 27.18 14.38 7.30
N ASP A 15 27.93 13.59 6.55
CA ASP A 15 27.77 13.43 5.10
C ASP A 15 27.93 11.94 4.70
N ARG A 16 28.17 11.68 3.40
CA ARG A 16 28.36 10.30 2.90
C ARG A 16 29.64 9.63 3.43
N TRP A 17 30.60 10.40 3.93
CA TRP A 17 31.90 9.92 4.41
C TRP A 17 31.96 9.89 5.93
N ILE A 18 31.21 10.77 6.60
CA ILE A 18 31.15 10.90 8.05
C ILE A 18 29.83 10.33 8.56
N VAL A 19 29.84 9.01 8.78
CA VAL A 19 28.63 8.25 9.14
C VAL A 19 28.22 8.52 10.59
N PRO A 20 26.99 9.00 10.85
CA PRO A 20 26.48 9.22 12.19
C PRO A 20 26.15 7.88 12.89
N GLN A 21 26.57 7.79 14.13
CA GLN A 21 26.39 6.64 15.00
C GLN A 21 25.78 7.10 16.33
N THR A 22 24.83 6.33 16.84
CA THR A 22 24.08 6.63 18.06
C THR A 22 24.54 5.71 19.18
N THR A 23 24.83 6.29 20.34
CA THR A 23 25.07 5.58 21.59
C THR A 23 23.76 5.06 22.20
N PRO A 24 23.77 4.09 23.12
CA PRO A 24 22.54 3.57 23.77
C PRO A 24 21.71 4.64 24.48
N CYS A 25 22.34 5.72 24.92
CA CYS A 25 21.66 6.85 25.55
C CYS A 25 21.00 7.82 24.55
N GLY A 26 21.11 7.58 23.23
CA GLY A 26 20.46 8.37 22.19
C GLY A 26 21.27 9.53 21.62
N HIS A 27 22.49 9.80 22.13
CA HIS A 27 23.36 10.84 21.58
C HIS A 27 24.15 10.34 20.36
N ILE A 28 24.33 11.23 19.39
CA ILE A 28 24.88 10.94 18.05
C ILE A 28 26.28 11.55 17.90
N PHE A 29 27.20 10.78 17.33
CA PHE A 29 28.59 11.16 17.04
C PHE A 29 29.06 10.48 15.74
N CYS A 30 30.15 10.93 15.13
CA CYS A 30 30.73 10.20 13.99
C CYS A 30 31.41 8.91 14.46
N ASP A 31 31.50 7.93 13.55
CA ASP A 31 32.06 6.62 13.85
C ASP A 31 33.50 6.68 14.38
N GLN A 32 34.34 7.52 13.77
CA GLN A 32 35.74 7.71 14.14
C GLN A 32 35.89 8.22 15.59
N CYS A 33 35.05 9.19 15.99
CA CYS A 33 35.09 9.70 17.37
C CYS A 33 34.63 8.65 18.38
N LEU A 34 33.67 7.79 18.02
CA LEU A 34 33.23 6.69 18.89
C LEU A 34 34.28 5.58 19.01
N ASP A 35 35.05 5.31 17.96
CA ASP A 35 36.20 4.40 18.04
C ASP A 35 37.24 4.90 19.03
N ILE A 36 37.59 6.18 18.96
CA ILE A 36 38.54 6.80 19.89
C ILE A 36 38.04 6.69 21.34
N LEU A 37 36.76 7.00 21.59
CA LEU A 37 36.17 6.87 22.93
C LEU A 37 36.14 5.42 23.43
N SER A 38 35.99 4.46 22.51
CA SER A 38 35.94 3.03 22.82
C SER A 38 37.30 2.42 23.18
N LEU A 39 38.40 3.14 22.95
CA LEU A 39 39.74 2.74 23.43
C LEU A 39 39.85 2.80 24.96
N SER A 40 38.99 3.58 25.62
CA SER A 40 38.96 3.62 27.07
C SER A 40 38.33 2.34 27.65
N PRO A 41 38.82 1.81 28.78
CA PRO A 41 38.29 0.58 29.37
C PRO A 41 36.83 0.69 29.85
N LYS A 42 36.33 1.92 30.02
CA LYS A 42 34.94 2.21 30.39
C LYS A 42 34.46 3.45 29.60
N PRO A 43 34.08 3.28 28.32
CA PRO A 43 33.63 4.38 27.48
C PRO A 43 32.39 5.05 28.09
N LYS A 44 32.37 6.39 28.05
CA LYS A 44 31.24 7.20 28.52
C LYS A 44 30.85 8.19 27.44
N CYS A 45 29.55 8.37 27.26
CA CYS A 45 29.00 9.38 26.35
C CYS A 45 29.48 10.78 26.77
N PRO A 46 30.09 11.58 25.89
CA PRO A 46 30.52 12.94 26.22
C PRO A 46 29.39 13.85 26.71
N ASN A 47 28.17 13.65 26.20
CA ASN A 47 27.04 14.55 26.47
C ASN A 47 26.34 14.24 27.80
N CYS A 48 26.14 12.96 28.15
CA CYS A 48 25.39 12.56 29.35
C CYS A 48 26.14 11.64 30.32
N ARG A 49 27.39 11.27 29.99
CA ARG A 49 28.26 10.40 30.78
C ARG A 49 27.76 8.96 31.00
N ALA A 50 26.69 8.56 30.32
CA ALA A 50 26.22 7.18 30.32
C ALA A 50 27.32 6.24 29.78
N SER A 51 27.55 5.13 30.47
CA SER A 51 28.50 4.11 30.05
C SER A 51 27.97 3.36 28.83
N PHE A 52 28.86 2.99 27.91
CA PHE A 52 28.51 2.15 26.76
C PHE A 52 29.69 1.26 26.36
N THR A 53 29.43 0.25 25.54
CA THR A 53 30.46 -0.54 24.85
C THR A 53 30.36 -0.34 23.33
N ARG A 54 31.47 -0.54 22.60
CA ARG A 54 31.48 -0.35 21.14
C ARG A 54 30.41 -1.16 20.43
N ASN A 55 30.16 -2.39 20.88
CA ASN A 55 29.15 -3.30 20.33
C ASN A 55 27.70 -2.81 20.55
N GLN A 56 27.48 -1.85 21.45
CA GLN A 56 26.18 -1.26 21.70
C GLN A 56 25.91 0.01 20.87
N VAL A 57 26.94 0.52 20.18
CA VAL A 57 26.80 1.65 19.26
C VAL A 57 26.12 1.18 17.97
N MET A 58 25.24 2.01 17.42
CA MET A 58 24.47 1.69 16.23
C MET A 58 24.53 2.79 15.19
N SER A 59 24.65 2.45 13.91
CA SER A 59 24.37 3.39 12.82
C SER A 59 22.95 3.92 12.95
N LEU A 60 22.75 5.22 12.67
CA LEU A 60 21.44 5.86 12.72
C LEU A 60 20.42 5.13 11.83
N GLU A 61 20.83 4.65 10.66
CA GLU A 61 19.99 3.84 9.76
C GLU A 61 19.51 2.55 10.44
N LYS A 62 20.40 1.86 11.16
CA LYS A 62 20.06 0.65 11.91
C LYS A 62 19.16 0.95 13.09
N MET A 63 19.31 2.12 13.73
CA MET A 63 18.45 2.56 14.82
C MET A 63 17.02 2.82 14.32
N GLU A 64 16.87 3.56 13.22
CA GLU A 64 15.56 3.82 12.60
C GLU A 64 14.91 2.51 12.14
N LEU A 65 15.68 1.60 11.53
CA LEU A 65 15.17 0.26 11.20
C LEU A 65 14.70 -0.50 12.44
N ARG A 66 15.44 -0.45 13.56
CA ARG A 66 15.00 -1.07 14.83
C ARG A 66 13.74 -0.42 15.40
N LYS A 67 13.58 0.90 15.30
CA LYS A 67 12.34 1.59 15.72
C LYS A 67 11.16 1.12 14.87
N SER A 68 11.33 1.12 13.55
CA SER A 68 10.32 0.65 12.59
C SER A 68 9.94 -0.81 12.82
N LEU A 69 10.92 -1.68 13.09
CA LEU A 69 10.69 -3.09 13.42
C LEU A 69 9.97 -3.26 14.77
N LYS A 70 10.29 -2.45 15.79
CA LYS A 70 9.56 -2.46 17.06
C LYS A 70 8.12 -2.02 16.88
N THR A 71 7.86 -0.98 16.09
CA THR A 71 6.48 -0.56 15.78
C THR A 71 5.72 -1.64 15.03
N LEU A 72 6.38 -2.35 14.09
CA LEU A 72 5.80 -3.52 13.41
C LEU A 72 5.50 -4.66 14.39
N ALA A 73 6.39 -4.94 15.35
CA ALA A 73 6.17 -5.96 16.38
C ALA A 73 5.03 -5.59 17.35
N GLU A 74 4.85 -4.29 17.64
CA GLU A 74 3.73 -3.80 18.45
C GLU A 74 2.39 -3.96 17.73
N VAL A 75 2.38 -3.73 16.41
CA VAL A 75 1.23 -3.99 15.53
C VAL A 75 0.96 -5.50 15.44
N ASP A 76 1.99 -6.34 15.36
CA ASP A 76 1.84 -7.80 15.29
C ASP A 76 1.27 -8.41 16.58
N ARG A 77 1.55 -7.78 17.73
CA ARG A 77 0.96 -8.16 19.03
C ARG A 77 -0.57 -8.01 19.05
N GLN A 78 -1.14 -7.22 18.15
CA GLN A 78 -2.59 -7.13 17.93
C GLN A 78 -3.11 -8.17 16.91
N SER A 79 -2.24 -8.79 16.11
CA SER A 79 -2.60 -9.79 15.07
C SER A 79 -2.23 -11.25 15.38
N GLN A 80 -1.76 -11.58 16.59
CA GLN A 80 -1.45 -12.96 17.03
C GLN A 80 -0.39 -13.70 16.17
N GLY A 81 0.65 -13.03 15.69
CA GLY A 81 1.78 -13.66 14.99
C GLY A 81 3.07 -13.76 15.84
N PRO A 82 3.79 -14.91 15.86
CA PRO A 82 5.15 -15.01 16.43
C PRO A 82 6.28 -14.65 15.45
N LEU A 83 5.96 -14.16 14.24
CA LEU A 83 6.92 -14.07 13.13
C LEU A 83 7.90 -12.89 13.25
N VAL A 84 7.52 -11.80 13.93
CA VAL A 84 8.33 -10.57 13.94
C VAL A 84 9.51 -10.64 14.93
N GLU A 85 9.37 -11.34 16.07
CA GLU A 85 10.47 -11.47 17.04
C GLU A 85 11.61 -12.37 16.53
N GLU A 86 11.28 -13.47 15.86
CA GLU A 86 12.27 -14.37 15.25
C GLU A 86 13.04 -13.66 14.10
N LEU A 87 12.32 -12.82 13.33
CA LEU A 87 12.89 -11.99 12.27
C LEU A 87 13.93 -10.99 12.79
N VAL A 88 13.64 -10.29 13.89
CA VAL A 88 14.55 -9.29 14.46
C VAL A 88 15.84 -9.94 14.96
N ALA A 89 15.76 -11.15 15.52
CA ALA A 89 16.93 -11.88 16.01
C ALA A 89 17.85 -12.37 14.87
N ASP A 90 17.29 -12.89 13.77
CA ASP A 90 18.08 -13.43 12.65
C ASP A 90 18.71 -12.31 11.79
N VAL A 91 18.00 -11.19 11.57
CA VAL A 91 18.49 -10.05 10.77
C VAL A 91 19.67 -9.33 11.44
N ILE A 92 19.65 -9.20 12.77
CA ILE A 92 20.72 -8.50 13.49
C ILE A 92 21.99 -9.35 13.59
N CYS A 93 21.89 -10.68 13.58
CA CYS A 93 23.00 -11.56 13.95
C CYS A 93 23.66 -12.31 12.79
N LYS A 94 22.97 -12.59 11.69
CA LYS A 94 23.49 -13.55 10.67
C LYS A 94 23.83 -12.96 9.30
N GLY A 95 23.42 -11.73 9.00
CA GLY A 95 23.81 -11.04 7.76
C GLY A 95 23.38 -11.72 6.46
N ASP A 96 22.47 -12.70 6.52
CA ASP A 96 21.99 -13.43 5.34
C ASP A 96 20.84 -12.66 4.67
N VAL A 97 21.19 -11.93 3.62
CA VAL A 97 20.27 -11.09 2.83
C VAL A 97 19.19 -11.93 2.13
N SER A 98 19.46 -13.22 1.86
CA SER A 98 18.51 -14.11 1.16
C SER A 98 17.25 -14.35 1.99
N LYS A 99 17.40 -14.59 3.30
CA LYS A 99 16.27 -14.74 4.22
C LYS A 99 15.45 -13.46 4.35
N TYR A 100 16.10 -12.30 4.34
CA TYR A 100 15.43 -11.00 4.40
C TYR A 100 14.55 -10.78 3.16
N ILE A 101 15.09 -11.08 1.97
CA ILE A 101 14.31 -10.99 0.72
C ILE A 101 13.09 -11.91 0.79
N GLN A 102 13.26 -13.16 1.24
CA GLN A 102 12.14 -14.10 1.33
C GLN A 102 11.05 -13.60 2.28
N ILE A 103 11.44 -13.08 3.46
CA ILE A 103 10.47 -12.59 4.44
C ILE A 103 9.79 -11.31 3.94
N ALA A 104 10.53 -10.42 3.27
CA ALA A 104 9.93 -9.24 2.64
C ALA A 104 8.91 -9.64 1.56
N VAL A 105 9.20 -10.65 0.75
CA VAL A 105 8.27 -11.21 -0.23
C VAL A 105 7.03 -11.79 0.46
N ASP A 106 7.19 -12.55 1.53
CA ASP A 106 6.07 -13.17 2.25
C ASP A 106 5.16 -12.10 2.90
N VAL A 107 5.75 -11.07 3.50
CA VAL A 107 5.02 -9.91 4.06
C VAL A 107 4.27 -9.18 2.95
N PHE A 108 4.92 -8.93 1.81
CA PHE A 108 4.27 -8.27 0.67
C PHE A 108 3.08 -9.09 0.13
N GLN A 109 3.23 -10.41 0.03
CA GLN A 109 2.14 -11.31 -0.38
C GLN A 109 0.99 -11.32 0.63
N GLN A 110 1.26 -11.21 1.93
CA GLN A 110 0.21 -11.06 2.94
C GLN A 110 -0.52 -9.72 2.79
N LEU A 111 0.21 -8.61 2.64
CA LEU A 111 -0.40 -7.28 2.43
C LEU A 111 -1.30 -7.25 1.19
N VAL A 112 -0.88 -7.87 0.07
CA VAL A 112 -1.69 -7.98 -1.15
C VAL A 112 -2.94 -8.84 -0.93
N ARG A 113 -2.87 -9.89 -0.10
CA ARG A 113 -4.05 -10.69 0.27
C ARG A 113 -5.03 -9.87 1.10
N THR A 114 -4.57 -9.22 2.16
CA THR A 114 -5.40 -8.37 3.03
C THR A 114 -6.00 -7.19 2.26
N GLY A 115 -5.27 -6.60 1.32
CA GLY A 115 -5.80 -5.55 0.44
C GLY A 115 -7.01 -6.01 -0.37
N ARG A 116 -6.92 -7.20 -0.99
CA ARG A 116 -8.04 -7.79 -1.74
C ARG A 116 -9.25 -8.12 -0.86
N GLU A 117 -9.03 -8.62 0.34
CA GLU A 117 -10.10 -8.88 1.31
C GLU A 117 -10.78 -7.57 1.75
N ASN A 118 -10.02 -6.50 1.92
CA ASN A 118 -10.56 -5.19 2.24
C ASN A 118 -11.43 -4.63 1.09
N ASP A 119 -10.99 -4.78 -0.17
CA ASP A 119 -11.79 -4.37 -1.33
C ASP A 119 -13.09 -5.18 -1.47
N ASP A 120 -13.05 -6.49 -1.20
CA ASP A 120 -14.23 -7.34 -1.14
C ASP A 120 -15.20 -6.91 -0.02
N MET A 121 -14.66 -6.64 1.17
CA MET A 121 -15.45 -6.15 2.31
C MET A 121 -16.07 -4.77 2.04
N LYS A 122 -15.34 -3.87 1.36
CA LYS A 122 -15.85 -2.57 0.94
C LYS A 122 -17.01 -2.72 -0.05
N THR A 123 -16.89 -3.66 -0.98
CA THR A 123 -17.97 -4.00 -1.93
C THR A 123 -19.19 -4.56 -1.20
N LYS A 124 -18.98 -5.45 -0.23
CA LYS A 124 -20.06 -5.98 0.63
C LYS A 124 -20.75 -4.88 1.44
N LEU A 125 -19.99 -3.89 1.94
CA LEU A 125 -20.54 -2.76 2.67
C LEU A 125 -21.46 -1.90 1.78
N ILE A 126 -21.01 -1.54 0.58
CA ILE A 126 -21.82 -0.78 -0.39
C ILE A 126 -23.11 -1.53 -0.72
N ASN A 127 -23.04 -2.84 -0.95
CA ASN A 127 -24.22 -3.66 -1.20
C ASN A 127 -25.18 -3.70 0.01
N ALA A 128 -24.64 -3.79 1.23
CA ALA A 128 -25.44 -3.77 2.45
C ALA A 128 -26.14 -2.41 2.66
N GLU A 129 -25.45 -1.30 2.38
CA GLU A 129 -26.01 0.06 2.42
C GLU A 129 -27.17 0.21 1.42
N ALA A 130 -27.01 -0.30 0.19
CA ALA A 130 -28.06 -0.29 -0.83
C ALA A 130 -29.30 -1.11 -0.40
N ILE A 131 -29.08 -2.29 0.21
CA ILE A 131 -30.18 -3.11 0.77
C ILE A 131 -30.88 -2.35 1.91
N HIS A 132 -30.12 -1.72 2.79
CA HIS A 132 -30.67 -0.95 3.91
C HIS A 132 -31.54 0.22 3.41
N GLU A 133 -31.09 0.97 2.39
CA GLU A 133 -31.87 2.05 1.78
C GLU A 133 -33.19 1.53 1.17
N LYS A 134 -33.14 0.39 0.48
CA LYS A 134 -34.35 -0.26 -0.08
C LYS A 134 -35.34 -0.67 1.02
N LEU A 135 -34.87 -1.22 2.13
CA LEU A 135 -35.73 -1.55 3.26
C LEU A 135 -36.29 -0.29 3.93
N ALA A 136 -35.51 0.78 4.02
CA ALA A 136 -35.96 2.04 4.59
C ALA A 136 -37.09 2.68 3.76
N THR A 137 -37.00 2.63 2.42
CA THR A 137 -38.06 3.12 1.52
C THR A 137 -39.34 2.27 1.62
N GLN A 138 -39.22 0.94 1.70
CA GLN A 138 -40.35 0.04 1.92
C GLN A 138 -41.04 0.30 3.27
N ASN A 139 -40.28 0.49 4.34
CA ASN A 139 -40.84 0.84 5.66
C ASN A 139 -41.60 2.16 5.62
N LYS A 140 -41.04 3.21 4.97
CA LYS A 140 -41.74 4.50 4.80
C LYS A 140 -43.07 4.33 4.06
N LEU A 141 -43.12 3.50 3.03
CA LEU A 141 -44.36 3.21 2.28
C LEU A 141 -45.40 2.51 3.16
N LEU A 142 -45.01 1.45 3.89
CA LEU A 142 -45.91 0.71 4.77
C LEU A 142 -46.47 1.58 5.90
N VAL A 143 -45.63 2.42 6.52
CA VAL A 143 -46.07 3.40 7.52
C VAL A 143 -47.08 4.38 6.94
N GLY A 144 -46.87 4.85 5.70
CA GLY A 144 -47.84 5.70 4.99
C GLY A 144 -49.19 5.00 4.73
N GLN A 145 -49.17 3.72 4.36
CA GLN A 145 -50.38 2.91 4.16
C GLN A 145 -51.15 2.72 5.48
N LEU A 146 -50.45 2.41 6.58
CA LEU A 146 -51.06 2.28 7.91
C LEU A 146 -51.75 3.59 8.34
N ARG A 147 -51.07 4.73 8.18
CA ARG A 147 -51.67 6.04 8.50
C ARG A 147 -52.92 6.33 7.66
N LYS A 148 -52.94 5.91 6.38
CA LYS A 148 -54.13 6.06 5.52
C LYS A 148 -55.30 5.21 6.02
N LEU A 149 -55.05 3.98 6.46
CA LEU A 149 -56.07 3.12 7.06
C LEU A 149 -56.61 3.72 8.36
N GLU A 150 -55.74 4.20 9.24
CA GLU A 150 -56.13 4.87 10.51
C GLU A 150 -57.07 6.06 10.26
N LEU A 151 -56.80 6.87 9.23
CA LEU A 151 -57.67 7.98 8.83
C LEU A 151 -59.02 7.51 8.29
N GLN A 152 -59.06 6.39 7.55
CA GLN A 152 -60.32 5.80 7.07
C GLN A 152 -61.20 5.34 8.25
N PHE A 153 -60.61 4.68 9.25
CA PHE A 153 -61.34 4.26 10.45
C PHE A 153 -61.77 5.43 11.34
N SER A 154 -60.98 6.51 11.40
CA SER A 154 -61.33 7.70 12.18
C SER A 154 -62.49 8.49 11.57
N ASN A 155 -62.61 8.48 10.23
CA ASN A 155 -63.71 9.16 9.51
C ASN A 155 -65.02 8.37 9.55
N GLU A 156 -64.97 7.05 9.77
CA GLU A 156 -66.13 6.28 10.22
C GLU A 156 -66.36 6.55 11.71
N GLY A 157 -66.61 7.82 12.05
CA GLY A 157 -67.07 8.21 13.38
C GLY A 157 -68.22 7.29 13.80
N PRO A 158 -68.36 6.98 15.10
CA PRO A 158 -69.27 5.95 15.58
C PRO A 158 -70.64 6.20 14.97
N ARG A 159 -71.00 5.39 13.96
CA ARG A 159 -72.39 5.33 13.51
C ARG A 159 -73.12 4.97 14.77
N ALA A 160 -73.83 5.93 15.34
CA ALA A 160 -74.68 5.74 16.49
C ALA A 160 -75.69 4.67 16.07
N ARG A 161 -75.32 3.40 16.25
CA ARG A 161 -76.28 2.32 16.22
C ARG A 161 -77.26 2.70 17.31
N PRO A 162 -78.55 2.84 17.00
CA PRO A 162 -79.55 3.05 18.03
C PRO A 162 -79.38 1.90 19.01
N VAL A 163 -78.90 2.20 20.21
CA VAL A 163 -78.82 1.22 21.28
C VAL A 163 -80.26 0.79 21.50
N PRO A 164 -80.63 -0.49 21.29
CA PRO A 164 -81.95 -0.95 21.68
C PRO A 164 -82.07 -0.67 23.18
N ARG A 165 -83.07 0.11 23.58
CA ARG A 165 -83.44 0.27 24.99
C ARG A 165 -83.78 -1.11 25.53
N VAL A 166 -82.79 -1.82 26.07
CA VAL A 166 -83.02 -2.97 26.92
C VAL A 166 -83.27 -2.40 28.31
N SER A 167 -84.54 -2.42 28.69
CA SER A 167 -85.00 -2.09 30.04
C SER A 167 -84.21 -2.91 31.06
N ARG A 168 -83.45 -2.22 31.91
CA ARG A 168 -82.80 -2.80 33.08
C ARG A 168 -83.86 -3.34 34.05
N PRO A 169 -83.80 -4.62 34.46
CA PRO A 169 -84.39 -5.04 35.72
C PRO A 169 -83.51 -4.51 36.86
N ALA A 170 -84.16 -3.94 37.87
CA ALA A 170 -83.55 -3.57 39.13
C ALA A 170 -83.35 -4.80 40.01
N THR A 171 -82.10 -5.17 40.30
CA THR A 171 -81.70 -5.93 41.51
C THR A 171 -80.25 -5.51 41.81
N ALA A 172 -80.02 -4.76 42.89
CA ALA A 172 -79.84 -5.19 44.27
C ALA A 172 -78.37 -5.50 44.60
N TYR A 173 -77.79 -4.57 45.36
CA TYR A 173 -76.81 -4.74 46.44
C TYR A 173 -75.80 -5.90 46.36
N GLY A 174 -74.53 -5.54 46.26
CA GLY A 174 -73.38 -6.40 46.56
C GLY A 174 -72.08 -5.61 46.49
N ASN A 175 -71.57 -5.22 47.66
CA ASN A 175 -70.39 -4.37 47.88
C ASN A 175 -69.07 -5.22 47.80
N PRO A 176 -67.88 -4.66 48.13
CA PRO A 176 -66.78 -4.38 47.23
C PRO A 176 -65.60 -5.37 47.36
N GLY A 177 -64.82 -5.55 46.29
CA GLY A 177 -63.61 -6.37 46.30
C GLY A 177 -62.43 -5.60 45.70
N ALA A 178 -61.55 -5.14 46.57
CA ALA A 178 -60.28 -4.50 46.24
C ALA A 178 -59.39 -5.41 45.38
N LEU A 179 -58.87 -4.88 44.28
CA LEU A 179 -57.68 -5.39 43.62
C LEU A 179 -56.75 -4.22 43.29
N GLU A 180 -55.50 -4.41 43.66
CA GLU A 180 -54.40 -3.46 43.73
C GLU A 180 -54.00 -2.82 42.40
N PRO A 181 -53.39 -1.62 42.42
CA PRO A 181 -52.74 -1.05 41.25
C PRO A 181 -51.38 -1.71 41.00
N LEU A 182 -51.21 -2.32 39.83
CA LEU A 182 -49.90 -2.71 39.30
C LEU A 182 -49.07 -1.45 38.96
N PRO A 183 -47.75 -1.46 39.21
CA PRO A 183 -46.91 -0.28 39.01
C PRO A 183 -46.67 0.01 37.52
N GLU A 184 -46.89 1.27 37.13
CA GLU A 184 -46.50 1.84 35.84
C GLU A 184 -44.98 1.75 35.67
N ARG A 185 -44.55 0.88 34.75
CA ARG A 185 -43.17 0.85 34.27
C ARG A 185 -43.00 1.96 33.24
N GLN A 186 -42.50 3.11 33.68
CA GLN A 186 -42.01 4.18 32.81
C GLN A 186 -40.77 3.66 32.05
N VAL A 187 -40.95 3.35 30.77
CA VAL A 187 -39.85 3.13 29.85
C VAL A 187 -39.63 4.43 29.09
N GLU A 188 -38.75 5.28 29.62
CA GLU A 188 -38.18 6.39 28.88
C GLU A 188 -37.19 5.83 27.84
N GLY A 189 -37.64 5.71 26.60
CA GLY A 189 -36.76 5.48 25.45
C GLY A 189 -36.22 6.81 24.92
N PRO A 190 -34.94 6.89 24.51
CA PRO A 190 -34.36 8.11 23.98
C PRO A 190 -34.94 8.41 22.58
N ARG A 191 -35.42 9.66 22.40
CA ARG A 191 -35.80 10.20 21.09
C ARG A 191 -34.55 10.41 20.23
N PRO A 192 -34.46 9.84 19.02
CA PRO A 192 -33.52 10.31 18.02
C PRO A 192 -34.13 11.54 17.33
N SER A 193 -33.47 12.68 17.49
CA SER A 193 -33.68 13.87 16.68
C SER A 193 -33.15 13.64 15.26
N GLU A 194 -34.05 13.63 14.28
CA GLU A 194 -33.71 13.70 12.85
C GLU A 194 -33.21 15.11 12.47
N PRO A 195 -32.13 15.24 11.69
CA PRO A 195 -31.91 16.41 10.85
C PRO A 195 -32.58 16.18 9.48
N ARG A 196 -33.42 17.14 9.10
CA ARG A 196 -33.81 17.35 7.70
C ARG A 196 -32.62 17.94 6.97
N ASP A 197 -32.14 17.27 5.92
CA ASP A 197 -31.52 17.94 4.79
C ASP A 197 -31.94 17.28 3.47
N GLN A 198 -32.49 18.14 2.61
CA GLN A 198 -32.84 17.90 1.21
C GLN A 198 -31.63 18.28 0.36
N ILE A 199 -31.06 17.35 -0.43
CA ILE A 199 -30.40 17.71 -1.70
C ILE A 199 -30.64 16.58 -2.74
N MET A 200 -31.15 17.01 -3.89
CA MET A 200 -31.40 16.24 -5.11
C MET A 200 -30.10 16.00 -5.90
N GLY A 201 -29.95 14.81 -6.48
CA GLY A 201 -28.90 14.52 -7.46
C GLY A 201 -29.03 13.10 -8.02
N GLY A 202 -29.90 12.92 -9.02
CA GLY A 202 -29.98 11.68 -9.78
C GLY A 202 -28.83 11.57 -10.78
N ILE A 203 -28.22 10.40 -10.87
CA ILE A 203 -27.30 10.02 -11.95
C ILE A 203 -27.63 8.61 -12.39
N ASN A 204 -27.78 8.44 -13.71
CA ASN A 204 -28.17 7.22 -14.39
C ASN A 204 -27.12 6.12 -14.23
N GLU A 205 -27.56 4.93 -13.83
CA GLU A 205 -26.81 3.68 -13.97
C GLU A 205 -27.02 3.13 -15.37
N ASP A 206 -25.99 3.19 -16.20
CA ASP A 206 -25.86 2.29 -17.34
C ASP A 206 -24.41 1.80 -17.47
N ASN A 207 -24.28 0.48 -17.39
CA ASN A 207 -23.32 -0.35 -18.09
C ASN A 207 -21.87 -0.44 -17.55
N ARG A 208 -21.58 -1.49 -16.76
CA ARG A 208 -20.21 -2.02 -16.60
C ARG A 208 -20.18 -3.54 -16.77
N ARG A 209 -19.82 -3.95 -17.99
CA ARG A 209 -19.42 -5.32 -18.34
C ARG A 209 -17.90 -5.32 -18.48
N THR A 210 -17.21 -5.93 -17.51
CA THR A 210 -15.74 -6.04 -17.50
C THR A 210 -15.26 -7.02 -18.57
N HIS A 211 -14.59 -6.52 -19.61
CA HIS A 211 -13.90 -7.33 -20.61
C HIS A 211 -12.38 -7.22 -20.44
N ARG A 212 -11.72 -8.36 -20.25
CA ARG A 212 -10.26 -8.52 -20.23
C ARG A 212 -9.72 -8.44 -21.67
N GLY A 213 -9.08 -7.34 -22.03
CA GLY A 213 -8.41 -7.13 -23.31
C GLY A 213 -6.91 -7.45 -23.24
N THR A 214 -6.34 -7.86 -24.38
CA THR A 214 -4.90 -8.01 -24.63
C THR A 214 -4.35 -6.69 -25.19
N PHE A 215 -3.23 -6.20 -24.65
CA PHE A 215 -2.62 -4.92 -25.05
C PHE A 215 -1.47 -5.16 -26.03
N GLU A 216 -1.47 -4.44 -27.15
CA GLU A 216 -0.33 -4.32 -28.06
C GLU A 216 0.14 -2.86 -28.06
N VAL A 217 1.39 -2.63 -27.69
CA VAL A 217 2.03 -1.32 -27.80
C VAL A 217 2.50 -1.16 -29.24
N HIS A 218 1.70 -0.47 -30.06
CA HIS A 218 2.17 -0.02 -31.37
C HIS A 218 3.03 1.22 -31.20
N LEU A 219 4.34 1.00 -31.11
CA LEU A 219 5.34 2.04 -31.35
C LEU A 219 5.19 2.55 -32.80
N PRO A 220 5.29 3.86 -33.04
CA PRO A 220 5.24 4.41 -34.39
C PRO A 220 6.32 3.78 -35.27
N PRO A 221 6.06 3.55 -36.57
CA PRO A 221 7.07 3.04 -37.49
C PRO A 221 8.25 4.01 -37.53
N GLU A 222 9.48 3.46 -37.49
CA GLU A 222 10.70 4.25 -37.49
C GLU A 222 10.69 5.30 -38.61
N PRO A 223 11.04 6.56 -38.33
CA PRO A 223 11.26 7.53 -39.39
C PRO A 223 12.48 7.09 -40.21
N ILE A 224 12.25 6.99 -41.52
CA ILE A 224 13.24 6.76 -42.57
C ILE A 224 14.51 7.57 -42.29
N SER A 225 15.63 6.84 -42.19
CA SER A 225 17.02 7.29 -42.11
C SER A 225 17.22 8.78 -42.38
N ARG A 226 17.24 9.57 -41.31
CA ARG A 226 18.11 10.75 -41.26
C ARG A 226 19.36 10.33 -40.52
N GLU A 227 20.46 10.44 -41.23
CA GLU A 227 21.82 10.25 -40.74
C GLU A 227 22.10 11.26 -39.63
N VAL A 228 21.66 10.92 -38.42
CA VAL A 228 21.99 11.65 -37.21
C VAL A 228 23.38 11.21 -36.82
N GLN A 229 24.32 12.13 -37.05
CA GLN A 229 25.68 12.11 -36.58
C GLN A 229 25.70 11.78 -35.08
N ARG A 230 26.01 10.52 -34.77
CA ARG A 230 26.19 10.05 -33.38
C ARG A 230 27.40 10.77 -32.80
N GLN A 231 27.17 11.87 -32.09
CA GLN A 231 28.09 12.30 -31.04
C GLN A 231 28.06 11.22 -29.97
N GLY A 232 29.12 10.41 -29.97
CA GLY A 232 29.35 9.40 -28.95
C GLY A 232 29.30 10.04 -27.57
N TYR A 233 28.33 9.62 -26.77
CA TYR A 233 28.40 9.72 -25.34
C TYR A 233 29.60 8.87 -24.91
N LYS A 234 30.70 9.55 -24.59
CA LYS A 234 31.82 8.96 -23.87
C LYS A 234 31.27 8.41 -22.56
N LEU A 235 31.20 7.08 -22.46
CA LEU A 235 31.30 6.41 -21.17
C LEU A 235 32.64 6.83 -20.56
N SER A 236 32.59 7.84 -19.71
CA SER A 236 33.74 8.25 -18.92
C SER A 236 33.98 7.18 -17.87
N GLY A 237 35.03 6.39 -18.07
CA GLY A 237 35.61 5.52 -17.06
C GLY A 237 35.47 4.04 -17.34
N PHE A 238 36.04 3.56 -18.45
CA PHE A 238 36.91 2.38 -18.51
C PHE A 238 37.41 2.28 -19.96
N SER A 239 38.50 2.98 -20.25
CA SER A 239 39.21 2.81 -21.52
C SER A 239 40.21 1.67 -21.34
N THR A 240 39.82 0.47 -21.75
CA THR A 240 40.71 -0.69 -21.92
C THR A 240 40.80 -1.04 -23.40
N ALA A 241 41.21 -0.07 -24.22
CA ALA A 241 41.78 -0.36 -25.54
C ALA A 241 43.26 -0.71 -25.35
N GLY A 242 43.51 -1.88 -24.77
CA GLY A 242 44.84 -2.38 -24.47
C GLY A 242 44.79 -3.87 -24.15
N THR A 243 45.05 -4.69 -25.17
CA THR A 243 45.38 -6.11 -25.06
C THR A 243 44.29 -7.00 -24.46
N VAL A 244 43.36 -7.49 -25.30
CA VAL A 244 42.46 -8.60 -24.95
C VAL A 244 43.24 -9.91 -24.99
N SER A 245 44.14 -10.07 -24.02
CA SER A 245 44.77 -11.35 -23.71
C SER A 245 43.71 -12.28 -23.10
N SER A 246 43.72 -13.56 -23.49
CA SER A 246 42.78 -14.62 -23.08
C SER A 246 42.21 -14.46 -21.67
N LEU A 247 40.98 -13.97 -21.57
CA LEU A 247 40.20 -14.09 -20.33
C LEU A 247 39.91 -15.56 -20.07
N THR A 248 40.12 -15.98 -18.84
CA THR A 248 39.72 -17.31 -18.37
C THR A 248 38.18 -17.41 -18.33
N ALA A 249 37.65 -18.63 -18.43
CA ALA A 249 36.21 -18.87 -18.28
C ALA A 249 35.65 -18.32 -16.94
N GLY A 250 36.47 -18.33 -15.88
CA GLY A 250 36.12 -17.75 -14.58
C GLY A 250 35.93 -16.23 -14.63
N GLU A 251 36.82 -15.50 -15.30
CA GLU A 251 36.71 -14.04 -15.47
C GLU A 251 35.49 -13.66 -16.32
N ILE A 252 35.22 -14.41 -17.39
CA ILE A 252 34.02 -14.21 -18.21
C ILE A 252 32.76 -14.38 -17.36
N SER A 253 32.68 -15.46 -16.56
CA SER A 253 31.53 -15.71 -15.67
C SER A 253 31.31 -14.58 -14.65
N GLN A 254 32.40 -14.04 -14.10
CA GLN A 254 32.33 -12.92 -13.15
C GLN A 254 31.86 -11.63 -13.81
N ILE A 255 32.40 -11.29 -14.98
CA ILE A 255 31.97 -10.11 -15.77
C ILE A 255 30.50 -10.23 -16.14
N THR A 256 30.07 -11.41 -16.59
CA THR A 256 28.67 -11.69 -16.92
C THR A 256 27.77 -11.55 -15.69
N SER A 257 28.18 -12.10 -14.55
CA SER A 257 27.44 -11.96 -13.29
C SER A 257 27.27 -10.51 -12.88
N ALA A 258 28.35 -9.72 -12.93
CA ALA A 258 28.35 -8.30 -12.60
C ALA A 258 27.45 -7.51 -13.56
N THR A 259 27.49 -7.81 -14.86
CA THR A 259 26.61 -7.18 -15.85
C THR A 259 25.13 -7.43 -15.55
N ILE A 260 24.77 -8.66 -15.13
CA ILE A 260 23.40 -8.98 -14.73
C ILE A 260 23.01 -8.23 -13.45
N ASP A 261 23.91 -8.10 -12.47
CA ASP A 261 23.66 -7.31 -11.26
C ASP A 261 23.43 -5.84 -11.58
N ASP A 262 24.23 -5.27 -12.47
CA ASP A 262 24.11 -3.87 -12.87
C ASP A 262 22.74 -3.62 -13.53
N ILE A 263 22.30 -4.51 -14.43
CA ILE A 263 20.96 -4.43 -15.03
C ILE A 263 19.88 -4.55 -13.95
N ALA A 264 20.00 -5.52 -13.03
CA ALA A 264 19.02 -5.71 -11.96
C ALA A 264 18.91 -4.47 -11.05
N ASN A 265 20.04 -3.87 -10.68
CA ASN A 265 20.10 -2.65 -9.89
C ASN A 265 19.51 -1.44 -10.63
N GLU A 266 19.73 -1.34 -11.94
CA GLU A 266 19.15 -0.30 -12.79
C GLU A 266 17.62 -0.45 -12.88
N VAL A 267 17.10 -1.69 -13.00
CA VAL A 267 15.65 -1.97 -12.93
C VAL A 267 15.06 -1.52 -11.60
N VAL A 268 15.67 -1.92 -10.48
CA VAL A 268 15.19 -1.55 -9.13
C VAL A 268 15.19 -0.04 -8.93
N SER A 269 16.29 0.62 -9.29
CA SER A 269 16.40 2.08 -9.18
C SER A 269 15.33 2.78 -10.01
N HIS A 270 15.10 2.31 -11.23
CA HIS A 270 14.13 2.92 -12.13
C HIS A 270 12.67 2.72 -11.68
N ILE A 271 12.36 1.59 -11.04
CA ILE A 271 11.04 1.34 -10.44
C ILE A 271 10.81 2.25 -9.23
N ILE A 272 11.82 2.42 -8.37
CA ILE A 272 11.72 3.25 -7.15
C ILE A 272 11.55 4.73 -7.50
N GLU A 273 12.26 5.21 -8.52
CA GLU A 273 12.21 6.61 -8.94
C GLU A 273 10.94 6.96 -9.75
N PHE A 274 10.24 5.95 -10.28
CA PHE A 274 9.07 6.17 -11.10
C PHE A 274 7.90 6.74 -10.29
N LYS A 275 7.48 7.94 -10.64
CA LYS A 275 6.28 8.60 -10.09
C LYS A 275 5.22 8.68 -11.20
N PRO A 276 4.12 7.92 -11.10
CA PRO A 276 3.07 7.96 -12.11
C PRO A 276 2.41 9.34 -12.15
N SER A 277 2.20 9.86 -13.36
CA SER A 277 1.39 11.05 -13.58
C SER A 277 -0.06 10.77 -13.18
N SER A 278 -0.73 11.73 -12.53
CA SER A 278 -2.12 11.58 -12.10
C SER A 278 -3.12 11.61 -13.25
N ASN A 279 -2.74 12.18 -14.41
CA ASN A 279 -3.55 12.26 -15.61
C ASN A 279 -2.79 11.61 -16.76
N ILE A 280 -3.42 10.66 -17.44
CA ILE A 280 -2.84 9.95 -18.58
C ILE A 280 -3.74 10.11 -19.77
N ASP A 281 -3.16 10.56 -20.88
CA ASP A 281 -3.88 10.79 -22.13
C ASP A 281 -3.88 9.51 -22.97
N PHE A 282 -5.00 8.79 -23.02
CA PHE A 282 -5.11 7.58 -23.82
C PHE A 282 -6.37 7.57 -24.68
N THR A 283 -6.33 6.81 -25.78
CA THR A 283 -7.54 6.46 -26.54
C THR A 283 -7.73 4.97 -26.60
N ILE A 284 -8.99 4.54 -26.50
CA ILE A 284 -9.37 3.13 -26.64
C ILE A 284 -9.78 2.90 -28.10
N ARG A 285 -9.02 2.08 -28.83
CA ARG A 285 -9.36 1.62 -30.18
C ARG A 285 -9.70 0.14 -30.13
N GLY A 286 -10.98 -0.15 -29.89
CA GLY A 286 -11.46 -1.53 -29.72
C GLY A 286 -10.98 -2.12 -28.39
N LYS A 287 -10.12 -3.14 -28.45
CA LYS A 287 -9.50 -3.77 -27.25
C LYS A 287 -8.11 -3.24 -26.93
N VAL A 288 -7.60 -2.32 -27.75
CA VAL A 288 -6.25 -1.77 -27.61
C VAL A 288 -6.34 -0.39 -26.99
N VAL A 289 -5.59 -0.17 -25.90
CA VAL A 289 -5.39 1.16 -25.31
C VAL A 289 -4.12 1.75 -25.92
N VAL A 290 -4.28 2.88 -26.60
CA VAL A 290 -3.19 3.63 -27.21
C VAL A 290 -2.85 4.79 -26.29
N VAL A 291 -1.68 4.74 -25.67
CA VAL A 291 -1.12 5.85 -24.89
C VAL A 291 -0.54 6.86 -25.87
N HIS A 292 -1.01 8.09 -25.84
CA HIS A 292 -0.50 9.13 -26.74
C HIS A 292 0.84 9.69 -26.24
N ASP A 293 1.72 10.07 -27.16
CA ASP A 293 2.94 10.81 -26.83
C ASP A 293 2.59 12.28 -26.52
N THR A 294 2.10 12.50 -25.31
CA THR A 294 1.79 13.82 -24.75
C THR A 294 2.75 14.12 -23.60
N GLU A 295 2.89 15.40 -23.24
CA GLU A 295 3.77 15.81 -22.13
C GLU A 295 3.34 15.16 -20.79
N ASN A 296 2.04 14.91 -20.59
CA ASN A 296 1.52 14.22 -19.41
C ASN A 296 2.00 12.76 -19.30
N ASN A 297 2.10 12.08 -20.44
CA ASN A 297 2.49 10.67 -20.53
C ASN A 297 4.00 10.46 -20.66
N ARG A 298 4.78 11.53 -20.81
CA ARG A 298 6.21 11.47 -21.09
C ARG A 298 7.00 10.69 -20.05
N THR A 299 6.64 10.82 -18.77
CA THR A 299 7.26 10.07 -17.67
C THR A 299 7.02 8.56 -17.81
N LEU A 300 5.78 8.16 -18.09
CA LEU A 300 5.39 6.77 -18.33
C LEU A 300 6.06 6.19 -19.59
N ILE A 301 6.01 6.91 -20.71
CA ILE A 301 6.60 6.45 -21.98
C ILE A 301 8.11 6.25 -21.83
N ASN A 302 8.80 7.20 -21.17
CA ASN A 302 10.22 7.04 -20.89
C ASN A 302 10.50 5.85 -19.97
N HIS A 303 9.66 5.63 -18.97
CA HIS A 303 9.79 4.49 -18.06
C HIS A 303 9.65 3.14 -18.80
N LEU A 304 8.59 2.99 -19.60
CA LEU A 304 8.36 1.78 -20.41
C LEU A 304 9.50 1.56 -21.41
N ARG A 305 9.95 2.61 -22.10
CA ARG A 305 11.07 2.53 -23.04
C ARG A 305 12.36 2.09 -22.37
N LYS A 306 12.63 2.60 -21.17
CA LYS A 306 13.82 2.23 -20.41
C LYS A 306 13.77 0.78 -19.92
N LEU A 307 12.62 0.31 -19.46
CA LEU A 307 12.44 -1.11 -19.10
C LEU A 307 12.64 -2.04 -20.30
N GLU A 308 12.15 -1.66 -21.49
CA GLU A 308 12.38 -2.46 -22.70
C GLU A 308 13.86 -2.43 -23.14
N GLU A 309 14.55 -1.28 -23.02
CA GLU A 309 16.00 -1.19 -23.24
C GLU A 309 16.77 -2.14 -22.32
N LEU A 310 16.42 -2.18 -21.03
CA LEU A 310 17.02 -3.10 -20.05
C LEU A 310 16.73 -4.56 -20.38
N ARG A 311 15.53 -4.86 -20.87
CA ARG A 311 15.16 -6.19 -21.35
C ARG A 311 16.02 -6.64 -22.52
N THR A 312 16.23 -5.77 -23.51
CA THR A 312 17.09 -6.05 -24.66
C THR A 312 18.54 -6.23 -24.23
N ARG A 313 19.07 -5.33 -23.39
CA ARG A 313 20.42 -5.46 -22.82
C ARG A 313 20.61 -6.79 -22.10
N LEU A 314 19.63 -7.23 -21.32
CA LEU A 314 19.68 -8.53 -20.63
C LEU A 314 19.65 -9.72 -21.60
N ALA A 315 18.94 -9.60 -22.72
CA ALA A 315 18.87 -10.64 -23.74
C ALA A 315 20.19 -10.82 -24.52
N GLU A 316 21.03 -9.78 -24.59
CA GLU A 316 22.36 -9.82 -25.19
C GLU A 316 23.41 -10.52 -24.29
N VAL A 317 23.12 -10.66 -22.99
CA VAL A 317 24.03 -11.30 -22.03
C VAL A 317 24.06 -12.81 -22.26
N SER A 318 25.17 -13.31 -22.82
CA SER A 318 25.40 -14.76 -22.98
C SER A 318 25.85 -15.40 -21.66
N THR A 319 25.09 -16.40 -21.20
CA THR A 319 25.39 -17.17 -19.97
C THR A 319 26.32 -18.35 -20.20
N GLN A 320 26.65 -18.68 -21.45
CA GLN A 320 27.49 -19.83 -21.86
C GLN A 320 27.08 -21.18 -21.22
N GLY A 321 25.80 -21.35 -20.87
CA GLY A 321 25.29 -22.57 -20.23
C GLY A 321 25.58 -22.69 -18.73
N HIS A 322 26.09 -21.63 -18.08
CA HIS A 322 26.25 -21.62 -16.63
C HIS A 322 24.89 -21.47 -15.93
N SER A 323 24.41 -22.54 -15.30
CA SER A 323 23.11 -22.60 -14.61
C SER A 323 22.88 -21.42 -13.66
N ARG A 324 23.88 -21.08 -12.84
CA ARG A 324 23.77 -19.95 -11.89
C ARG A 324 23.53 -18.61 -12.58
N LEU A 325 24.16 -18.37 -13.73
CA LEU A 325 23.97 -17.15 -14.51
C LEU A 325 22.59 -17.16 -15.20
N GLU A 326 22.15 -18.32 -15.68
CA GLU A 326 20.82 -18.49 -16.27
C GLU A 326 19.69 -18.21 -15.29
N ASP A 327 19.79 -18.74 -14.06
CA ASP A 327 18.81 -18.50 -13.01
C ASP A 327 18.70 -17.01 -12.66
N LYS A 328 19.85 -16.35 -12.56
CA LYS A 328 19.94 -14.91 -12.30
C LYS A 328 19.36 -14.07 -13.44
N CYS A 329 19.67 -14.45 -14.68
CA CYS A 329 19.16 -13.79 -15.88
C CYS A 329 17.63 -13.97 -16.00
N ARG A 330 17.13 -15.17 -15.70
CA ARG A 330 15.69 -15.48 -15.64
C ARG A 330 14.97 -14.68 -14.56
N SER A 331 15.54 -14.60 -13.36
CA SER A 331 15.00 -13.81 -12.25
C SER A 331 14.91 -12.32 -12.64
N THR A 332 15.99 -11.77 -13.19
CA THR A 332 16.03 -10.36 -13.63
C THR A 332 15.01 -10.08 -14.72
N ARG A 333 14.88 -10.99 -15.71
CA ARG A 333 13.86 -10.90 -16.75
C ARG A 333 12.45 -10.90 -16.18
N SER A 334 12.17 -11.79 -15.24
CA SER A 334 10.86 -11.86 -14.57
C SER A 334 10.52 -10.57 -13.82
N HIS A 335 11.50 -9.90 -13.21
CA HIS A 335 11.30 -8.60 -12.58
C HIS A 335 10.96 -7.51 -13.60
N ILE A 336 11.66 -7.47 -14.74
CA ILE A 336 11.35 -6.53 -15.84
C ILE A 336 9.92 -6.76 -16.36
N GLU A 337 9.53 -8.01 -16.60
CA GLU A 337 8.19 -8.36 -17.10
C GLU A 337 7.10 -8.03 -16.07
N SER A 338 7.36 -8.23 -14.79
CA SER A 338 6.47 -7.81 -13.71
C SER A 338 6.32 -6.30 -13.66
N ALA A 339 7.41 -5.54 -13.79
CA ALA A 339 7.39 -4.07 -13.80
C ALA A 339 6.60 -3.52 -15.01
N LEU A 340 6.81 -4.08 -16.20
CA LEU A 340 6.04 -3.74 -17.40
C LEU A 340 4.54 -4.05 -17.22
N SER A 341 4.22 -5.20 -16.62
CA SER A 341 2.83 -5.59 -16.33
C SER A 341 2.17 -4.70 -15.28
N GLN A 342 2.92 -4.27 -14.27
CA GLN A 342 2.43 -3.36 -13.22
C GLN A 342 2.20 -1.96 -13.76
N ALA A 343 3.15 -1.45 -14.57
CA ALA A 343 3.00 -0.17 -15.24
C ALA A 343 1.75 -0.19 -16.10
N THR A 344 1.55 -1.21 -16.94
CA THR A 344 0.37 -1.29 -17.82
C THR A 344 -0.94 -1.56 -17.08
N SER A 345 -0.95 -2.34 -16.00
CA SER A 345 -2.19 -2.67 -15.27
C SER A 345 -2.72 -1.53 -14.38
N SER A 346 -1.84 -0.62 -13.95
CA SER A 346 -2.22 0.57 -13.15
C SER A 346 -3.16 1.55 -13.88
N PHE A 347 -3.41 1.33 -15.18
CA PHE A 347 -4.23 2.21 -16.03
C PHE A 347 -5.58 1.61 -16.43
N VAL A 348 -5.94 0.44 -15.86
CA VAL A 348 -7.24 -0.20 -16.10
C VAL A 348 -8.18 0.15 -14.94
N PHE A 349 -8.92 1.26 -15.06
CA PHE A 349 -10.00 1.65 -14.14
C PHE A 349 -11.33 1.89 -14.86
#